data_AF-A0A9Q4BM30-F1
#
_entry.id   AF-A0A9Q4BM30-F1
#
_cell.length_a   1.000
_cell.length_b   1.000
_cell.length_c   1.000
_cell.angle_alpha   90.00
_cell.angle_beta   90.00
_cell.angle_gamma   90.00
#
_symmetry.space_group_name_H-M   'P 1'
#
loop_
_entity.id
_entity.type
_entity.pdbx_description
1 polymer ?
#
loop_
_entity_poly.entity_id
_entity_poly.type
_entity_poly.pdbx_seq_one_letter_code
_entity_poly.pdbx_strand_id
1 'polypeptide(L)'
;MKSNNKNLSEDNIPEFILENIEKEKKFGAMISEIKKDLKNNPAYKEFFGRYNPSSVESFIDTYALKKTRYLTYGEMLKENEENAFLRRQMEAEERLWEIQRKKLFNIECQWRAELIKIRGIEITLDFEYWEKNIENCPFIDPISEEDFSLYYEYILSDNFRDFELDYMWMGYNEIKESLNANEDIPPWYEYYDNRMASGSLMLLPDIRGEREEYYLAIWRKHNSEKDKKQHRPRKTQKPDSRPPLYGHDLGAIESFIKTFEDGRILEYFRLYERELSDSNNELEQAITILKNAGEKIPVDFNEDWRQAVIQAARKYEQKNLALACKKAFQQYQYRTKIGIAHEVHSSDENIQWAQEWSQQIKNNIIQARTLLGEPGDLNF
;
A
#
# COMPACT_ATOMS: atom_id res chain seq x y z
N MET A 1 36.67 -35.27 -38.29
CA MET A 1 37.47 -34.04 -38.09
C MET A 1 36.61 -33.00 -37.41
N LYS A 2 37.02 -32.60 -36.20
CA LYS A 2 36.64 -31.41 -35.41
C LYS A 2 35.18 -31.26 -34.92
N SER A 3 35.02 -31.68 -33.66
CA SER A 3 34.33 -31.00 -32.55
C SER A 3 33.69 -29.65 -32.85
N ASN A 4 32.42 -29.51 -32.46
CA ASN A 4 31.90 -28.27 -31.91
C ASN A 4 31.00 -28.60 -30.71
N ASN A 5 31.65 -29.11 -29.65
CA ASN A 5 31.16 -28.87 -28.29
C ASN A 5 31.34 -27.37 -28.04
N LYS A 6 30.30 -26.58 -28.31
CA LYS A 6 30.21 -25.24 -27.74
C LYS A 6 29.96 -25.44 -26.24
N ASN A 7 31.05 -25.41 -25.48
CA ASN A 7 31.00 -25.10 -24.06
C ASN A 7 30.10 -23.87 -23.92
N LEU A 8 28.99 -24.04 -23.20
CA LEU A 8 28.30 -22.92 -22.57
C LEU A 8 29.36 -22.29 -21.66
N SER A 9 29.84 -21.11 -22.04
CA SER A 9 30.74 -20.31 -21.21
C SER A 9 30.02 -20.02 -19.89
N GLU A 10 30.71 -20.27 -18.78
CA GLU A 10 30.27 -19.93 -17.41
C GLU A 10 29.97 -18.42 -17.23
N ASP A 11 30.29 -17.59 -18.23
CA ASP A 11 30.20 -16.13 -18.22
C ASP A 11 28.80 -15.54 -18.47
N ASN A 12 27.73 -16.34 -18.51
CA ASN A 12 26.35 -15.85 -18.74
C ASN A 12 25.35 -16.41 -17.73
N ILE A 13 25.78 -16.70 -16.50
CA ILE A 13 24.87 -17.04 -15.41
C ILE A 13 24.29 -15.73 -14.85
N PRO A 14 22.97 -15.51 -14.91
CA PRO A 14 22.33 -14.34 -14.30
C PRO A 14 22.72 -14.18 -12.83
N GLU A 15 22.94 -12.95 -12.40
CA GLU A 15 23.42 -12.59 -11.05
C GLU A 15 22.58 -13.24 -9.93
N PHE A 16 21.25 -13.30 -10.09
CA PHE A 16 20.36 -13.96 -9.13
C PHE A 16 20.59 -15.47 -8.99
N ILE A 17 21.06 -16.15 -10.05
CA ILE A 17 21.40 -17.59 -10.00
C ILE A 17 22.73 -17.78 -9.26
N LEU A 18 23.70 -16.89 -9.48
CA LEU A 18 24.98 -16.92 -8.75
C LEU A 18 24.77 -16.68 -7.25
N GLU A 19 23.94 -15.70 -6.88
CA GLU A 19 23.56 -15.46 -5.49
C GLU A 19 22.88 -16.67 -4.84
N ASN A 20 21.97 -17.34 -5.56
CA ASN A 20 21.31 -18.54 -5.06
C ASN A 20 22.28 -19.71 -4.88
N ILE A 21 23.23 -19.90 -5.81
CA ILE A 21 24.28 -20.91 -5.69
C ILE A 21 25.19 -20.63 -4.49
N GLU A 22 25.56 -19.37 -4.23
CA GLU A 22 26.36 -18.99 -3.07
C GLU A 22 25.61 -19.19 -1.75
N LYS A 23 24.31 -18.87 -1.71
CA LYS A 23 23.43 -19.14 -0.55
C LYS A 23 23.38 -20.64 -0.25
N GLU A 24 23.14 -21.48 -1.25
CA GLU A 24 23.11 -22.95 -1.10
C GLU A 24 24.45 -23.52 -0.63
N LYS A 25 25.57 -23.01 -1.17
CA LYS A 25 26.92 -23.41 -0.71
C LYS A 25 27.17 -23.05 0.75
N LYS A 26 26.82 -21.82 1.17
CA LYS A 26 26.92 -21.40 2.58
C LYS A 26 26.03 -22.26 3.48
N PHE A 27 24.81 -22.57 3.04
CA PHE A 27 23.87 -23.41 3.76
C PHE A 27 24.42 -24.84 3.98
N GLY A 28 24.96 -25.45 2.92
CA GLY A 28 25.60 -26.77 3.01
C GLY A 28 26.87 -26.80 3.88
N ALA A 29 27.67 -25.73 3.85
CA ALA A 29 28.85 -25.60 4.70
C ALA A 29 28.48 -25.55 6.19
N MET A 30 27.47 -24.76 6.56
CA MET A 30 26.96 -24.68 7.94
C MET A 30 26.46 -26.03 8.45
N ILE A 31 25.71 -26.78 7.64
CA ILE A 31 25.25 -28.13 8.01
C ILE A 31 26.45 -29.02 8.33
N SER A 32 27.48 -29.01 7.48
CA SER A 32 28.67 -29.86 7.63
C SER A 32 29.46 -29.51 8.90
N GLU A 33 29.60 -28.22 9.20
CA GLU A 33 30.25 -27.74 10.42
C GLU A 33 29.47 -28.16 11.67
N ILE A 34 28.15 -27.98 11.68
CA ILE A 34 27.28 -28.38 12.79
C ILE A 34 27.35 -29.90 13.02
N LYS A 35 27.31 -30.71 11.95
CA LYS A 35 27.48 -32.17 12.07
C LYS A 35 28.84 -32.53 12.68
N LYS A 36 29.90 -31.84 12.26
CA LYS A 36 31.25 -32.05 12.80
C LYS A 36 31.32 -31.73 14.29
N ASP A 37 30.72 -30.63 14.73
CA ASP A 37 30.62 -30.28 16.16
C ASP A 37 29.82 -31.34 16.94
N LEU A 38 28.63 -31.69 16.46
CA LEU A 38 27.77 -32.72 17.06
C LEU A 38 28.46 -34.07 17.25
N LYS A 39 29.30 -34.48 16.28
CA LYS A 39 30.02 -35.77 16.33
C LYS A 39 31.26 -35.75 17.21
N ASN A 40 31.87 -34.59 17.44
CA ASN A 40 33.21 -34.52 18.04
C ASN A 40 33.25 -33.87 19.42
N ASN A 41 32.27 -33.04 19.77
CA ASN A 41 32.22 -32.38 21.06
C ASN A 41 31.97 -33.39 22.21
N PRO A 42 32.84 -33.44 23.23
CA PRO A 42 32.69 -34.38 24.34
C PRO A 42 31.36 -34.30 25.08
N ALA A 43 30.79 -33.09 25.22
CA ALA A 43 29.51 -32.89 25.91
C ALA A 43 28.35 -33.57 25.17
N TYR A 44 28.33 -33.50 23.83
CA TYR A 44 27.31 -34.16 23.03
C TYR A 44 27.52 -35.67 22.98
N LYS A 45 28.77 -36.15 22.98
CA LYS A 45 29.07 -37.60 23.08
C LYS A 45 28.55 -38.20 24.38
N GLU A 46 28.71 -37.50 25.50
CA GLU A 46 28.15 -37.92 26.78
C GLU A 46 26.62 -37.99 26.73
N PHE A 47 25.98 -36.97 26.15
CA PHE A 47 24.53 -36.95 25.94
C PHE A 47 24.06 -38.10 25.05
N PHE A 48 24.72 -38.34 23.91
CA PHE A 48 24.37 -39.38 22.95
C PHE A 48 24.65 -40.80 23.45
N GLY A 49 25.60 -40.98 24.38
CA GLY A 49 25.93 -42.28 24.96
C GLY A 49 24.77 -42.98 25.68
N ARG A 50 23.68 -42.25 25.96
CA ARG A 50 22.45 -42.77 26.59
C ARG A 50 21.42 -43.30 25.58
N TYR A 51 21.64 -43.09 24.28
CA TYR A 51 20.69 -43.41 23.21
C TYR A 51 21.23 -44.48 22.26
N ASN A 52 20.35 -45.08 21.46
CA ASN A 52 20.74 -46.08 20.48
C ASN A 52 21.62 -45.45 19.37
N PRO A 53 22.83 -45.98 19.10
CA PRO A 53 23.71 -45.45 18.07
C PRO A 53 23.07 -45.26 16.69
N SER A 54 22.14 -46.14 16.28
CA SER A 54 21.45 -46.01 14.99
C SER A 54 20.51 -44.79 14.93
N SER A 55 19.95 -44.38 16.07
CA SER A 55 19.09 -43.19 16.17
C SER A 55 19.90 -41.88 16.25
N VAL A 56 21.12 -41.94 16.78
CA VAL A 56 22.00 -40.77 16.97
C VAL A 56 22.44 -40.19 15.62
N GLU A 57 22.82 -41.02 14.66
CA GLU A 57 23.23 -40.53 13.32
C GLU A 57 22.08 -39.81 12.59
N SER A 58 20.87 -40.40 12.59
CA SER A 58 19.69 -39.76 12.00
C SER A 58 19.30 -38.45 12.72
N PHE A 59 19.45 -38.41 14.05
CA PHE A 59 19.24 -37.21 14.83
C PHE A 59 20.23 -36.10 14.46
N ILE A 60 21.53 -36.42 14.36
CA ILE A 60 22.58 -35.46 13.99
C ILE A 60 22.28 -34.85 12.63
N ASP A 61 21.88 -35.67 11.65
CA ASP A 61 21.53 -35.19 10.32
C ASP A 61 20.33 -34.24 10.32
N THR A 62 19.26 -34.64 11.02
CA THR A 62 18.03 -33.84 11.13
C THR A 62 18.25 -32.55 11.90
N TYR A 63 18.96 -32.63 13.03
CA TYR A 63 19.21 -31.48 13.89
C TYR A 63 20.16 -30.49 13.23
N ALA A 64 21.20 -30.94 12.51
CA ALA A 64 22.07 -30.05 11.77
C ALA A 64 21.28 -29.25 10.72
N LEU A 65 20.41 -29.92 9.95
CA LEU A 65 19.54 -29.24 8.98
C LEU A 65 18.62 -28.21 9.66
N LYS A 66 17.95 -28.60 10.76
CA LYS A 66 17.05 -27.73 11.50
C LYS A 66 17.79 -26.54 12.13
N LYS A 67 18.93 -26.77 12.78
CA LYS A 67 19.76 -25.72 13.38
C LYS A 67 20.26 -24.72 12.34
N THR A 68 20.67 -25.18 11.15
CA THR A 68 21.00 -24.26 10.06
C THR A 68 19.80 -23.40 9.69
N ARG A 69 18.60 -23.97 9.50
CA ARG A 69 17.38 -23.19 9.24
C ARG A 69 17.08 -22.17 10.34
N TYR A 70 17.25 -22.54 11.61
CA TYR A 70 17.04 -21.62 12.73
C TYR A 70 18.03 -20.45 12.70
N LEU A 71 19.30 -20.71 12.38
CA LEU A 71 20.31 -19.66 12.29
C LEU A 71 20.16 -18.79 11.04
N THR A 72 19.67 -19.36 9.93
CA THR A 72 19.49 -18.63 8.67
C THR A 72 18.22 -17.77 8.67
N TYR A 73 17.13 -18.27 9.26
CA TYR A 73 15.81 -17.63 9.15
C TYR A 73 15.25 -17.16 10.49
N GLY A 74 15.82 -17.55 11.63
CA GLY A 74 15.23 -17.29 12.94
C GLY A 74 15.17 -15.82 13.31
N GLU A 75 16.22 -15.04 12.98
CA GLU A 75 16.25 -13.60 13.21
C GLU A 75 15.20 -12.88 12.34
N MET A 76 15.18 -13.16 11.03
CA MET A 76 14.15 -12.64 10.12
C MET A 76 12.73 -13.00 10.58
N LEU A 77 12.49 -14.24 11.03
CA LEU A 77 11.17 -14.66 11.52
C LEU A 77 10.78 -13.92 12.80
N LYS A 78 11.74 -13.70 13.71
CA LYS A 78 11.54 -12.94 14.95
C LYS A 78 11.24 -11.46 14.64
N GLU A 79 12.04 -10.84 13.77
CA GLU A 79 11.80 -9.49 13.27
C GLU A 79 10.45 -9.38 12.58
N ASN A 80 10.05 -10.37 11.77
CA ASN A 80 8.74 -10.39 11.12
C ASN A 80 7.58 -10.41 12.12
N GLU A 81 7.75 -11.11 13.25
CA GLU A 81 6.77 -11.17 14.36
C GLU A 81 6.72 -9.85 15.13
N GLU A 82 7.87 -9.29 15.52
CA GLU A 82 7.96 -7.97 16.18
C GLU A 82 7.38 -6.86 15.28
N ASN A 83 7.72 -6.89 13.99
CA ASN A 83 7.18 -6.00 12.99
C ASN A 83 5.69 -6.24 12.74
N ALA A 84 5.14 -7.44 12.95
CA ALA A 84 3.69 -7.68 12.81
C ALA A 84 2.88 -6.93 13.85
N PHE A 85 3.37 -6.88 15.10
CA PHE A 85 2.75 -6.09 16.15
C PHE A 85 2.81 -4.59 15.83
N LEU A 86 3.98 -4.09 15.43
CA LEU A 86 4.16 -2.68 15.04
C LEU A 86 3.29 -2.33 13.83
N ARG A 87 3.25 -3.17 12.80
CA ARG A 87 2.38 -3.00 11.62
C ARG A 87 0.92 -2.84 12.02
N ARG A 88 0.41 -3.70 12.91
CA ARG A 88 -0.99 -3.61 13.39
C ARG A 88 -1.26 -2.33 14.20
N GLN A 89 -0.28 -1.85 14.95
CA GLN A 89 -0.42 -0.58 15.66
C GLN A 89 -0.46 0.59 14.66
N MET A 90 0.49 0.62 13.73
CA MET A 90 0.55 1.65 12.68
C MET A 90 -0.73 1.65 11.83
N GLU A 91 -1.22 0.47 11.45
CA GLU A 91 -2.48 0.34 10.73
C GLU A 91 -3.65 0.91 11.53
N ALA A 92 -3.77 0.55 12.81
CA ALA A 92 -4.82 1.07 13.67
C ALA A 92 -4.75 2.59 13.85
N GLU A 93 -3.55 3.16 13.89
CA GLU A 93 -3.34 4.62 13.92
C GLU A 93 -3.75 5.27 12.59
N GLU A 94 -3.36 4.68 11.45
CA GLU A 94 -3.75 5.15 10.11
C GLU A 94 -5.27 5.15 9.92
N ARG A 95 -5.96 4.12 10.42
CA ARG A 95 -7.43 4.06 10.39
C ARG A 95 -8.10 5.22 11.13
N LEU A 96 -7.48 5.75 12.19
CA LEU A 96 -8.01 6.95 12.86
C LEU A 96 -7.94 8.17 11.95
N TRP A 97 -6.92 8.26 11.11
CA TRP A 97 -6.75 9.39 10.20
C TRP A 97 -7.76 9.36 9.05
N GLU A 98 -8.31 8.21 8.67
CA GLU A 98 -9.45 8.15 7.74
C GLU A 98 -10.67 8.97 8.22
N ILE A 99 -10.90 9.02 9.55
CA ILE A 99 -11.95 9.86 10.15
C ILE A 99 -11.67 11.34 9.86
N GLN A 100 -10.43 11.78 10.12
CA GLN A 100 -10.05 13.18 9.91
C GLN A 100 -10.05 13.54 8.42
N ARG A 101 -9.59 12.66 7.53
CA ARG A 101 -9.65 12.86 6.07
C ARG A 101 -11.09 13.06 5.60
N LYS A 102 -12.05 12.25 6.08
CA LYS A 102 -13.47 12.45 5.76
C LYS A 102 -13.99 13.80 6.24
N LYS A 103 -13.61 14.26 7.44
CA LYS A 103 -13.98 15.60 7.92
C LYS A 103 -13.39 16.69 7.02
N LEU A 104 -12.11 16.59 6.68
CA LEU A 104 -11.44 17.56 5.80
C LEU A 104 -12.10 17.60 4.43
N PHE A 105 -12.40 16.45 3.82
CA PHE A 105 -13.09 16.35 2.55
C PHE A 105 -14.48 17.02 2.57
N ASN A 106 -15.26 16.81 3.63
CA ASN A 106 -16.57 17.46 3.78
C ASN A 106 -16.45 18.99 3.89
N ILE A 107 -15.40 19.49 4.53
CA ILE A 107 -15.08 20.92 4.59
C ILE A 107 -14.64 21.43 3.22
N GLU A 108 -13.79 20.68 2.51
CA GLU A 108 -13.33 21.03 1.17
C GLU A 108 -14.50 21.15 0.19
N CYS A 109 -15.43 20.20 0.19
CA CYS A 109 -16.64 20.24 -0.64
C CYS A 109 -17.43 21.56 -0.44
N GLN A 110 -17.62 21.96 0.82
CA GLN A 110 -18.33 23.20 1.14
C GLN A 110 -17.54 24.45 0.76
N TRP A 111 -16.22 24.44 0.96
CA TRP A 111 -15.34 25.54 0.61
C TRP A 111 -15.27 25.74 -0.91
N ARG A 112 -15.12 24.66 -1.68
CA ARG A 112 -15.08 24.68 -3.15
C ARG A 112 -16.39 25.19 -3.75
N ALA A 113 -17.51 24.91 -3.09
CA ALA A 113 -18.84 25.42 -3.42
C ALA A 113 -19.13 26.84 -2.90
N GLU A 114 -18.14 27.51 -2.31
CA GLU A 114 -18.23 28.87 -1.74
C GLU A 114 -19.27 29.02 -0.60
N LEU A 115 -19.68 27.92 0.04
CA LEU A 115 -20.62 27.95 1.16
C LEU A 115 -19.95 28.43 2.46
N ILE A 116 -18.64 28.22 2.59
CA ILE A 116 -17.83 28.60 3.75
C ILE A 116 -16.55 29.30 3.32
N LYS A 117 -15.93 30.03 4.25
CA LYS A 117 -14.60 30.62 4.10
C LYS A 117 -13.71 30.17 5.26
N ILE A 118 -12.49 29.76 4.95
CA ILE A 118 -11.54 29.25 5.94
C ILE A 118 -10.29 30.14 5.88
N ARG A 119 -9.96 30.79 7.00
CA ARG A 119 -8.76 31.61 7.08
C ARG A 119 -7.52 30.71 7.00
N GLY A 120 -6.64 30.97 6.04
CA GLY A 120 -5.43 30.17 5.81
C GLY A 120 -5.56 29.15 4.68
N ILE A 121 -6.76 29.02 4.09
CA ILE A 121 -6.99 28.26 2.86
C ILE A 121 -7.37 29.26 1.77
N GLU A 122 -6.54 29.36 0.75
CA GLU A 122 -6.67 30.33 -0.34
C GLU A 122 -6.96 29.65 -1.67
N ILE A 123 -6.38 28.46 -1.91
CA ILE A 123 -6.57 27.67 -3.12
C ILE A 123 -6.86 26.19 -2.81
N THR A 124 -7.35 25.44 -3.79
CA THR A 124 -7.63 24.00 -3.66
C THR A 124 -6.43 23.18 -3.17
N LEU A 125 -5.22 23.46 -3.64
CA LEU A 125 -3.99 22.75 -3.21
C LEU A 125 -3.59 22.98 -1.75
N ASP A 126 -4.16 23.97 -1.07
CA ASP A 126 -3.95 24.07 0.38
C ASP A 126 -4.57 22.86 1.10
N PHE A 127 -5.67 22.28 0.58
CA PHE A 127 -6.24 21.04 1.13
C PHE A 127 -5.32 19.84 0.93
N GLU A 128 -4.63 19.72 -0.21
CA GLU A 128 -3.68 18.62 -0.45
C GLU A 128 -2.51 18.64 0.56
N TYR A 129 -2.02 19.84 0.91
CA TYR A 129 -1.03 19.98 1.98
C TYR A 129 -1.58 19.46 3.32
N TRP A 130 -2.82 19.85 3.68
CA TRP A 130 -3.42 19.43 4.94
C TRP A 130 -3.86 17.98 4.96
N GLU A 131 -4.14 17.37 3.82
CA GLU A 131 -4.37 15.94 3.72
C GLU A 131 -3.08 15.14 4.01
N LYS A 132 -1.93 15.61 3.51
CA LYS A 132 -0.63 15.02 3.83
C LYS A 132 -0.17 15.27 5.29
N ASN A 133 -0.77 16.25 5.96
CA ASN A 133 -0.49 16.62 7.35
C ASN A 133 -1.79 16.62 8.20
N ILE A 134 -2.61 15.58 7.98
CA ILE A 134 -3.97 15.49 8.52
C ILE A 134 -4.01 15.43 10.05
N GLU A 135 -2.97 14.86 10.63
CA GLU A 135 -2.78 14.66 12.07
C GLU A 135 -2.67 15.97 12.83
N ASN A 136 -2.22 17.03 12.14
CA ASN A 136 -2.04 18.38 12.68
C ASN A 136 -2.92 19.43 11.97
N CYS A 137 -3.94 19.02 11.23
CA CYS A 137 -4.83 19.93 10.52
C CYS A 137 -5.66 20.79 11.48
N PRO A 138 -5.56 22.14 11.45
CA PRO A 138 -6.22 23.01 12.42
C PRO A 138 -7.67 23.36 12.05
N PHE A 139 -8.16 22.90 10.89
CA PHE A 139 -9.47 23.28 10.35
C PHE A 139 -10.58 22.29 10.65
N ILE A 140 -10.23 21.15 11.23
CA ILE A 140 -11.15 20.09 11.64
C ILE A 140 -11.06 19.91 13.15
N ASP A 141 -12.20 19.61 13.76
CA ASP A 141 -12.21 19.27 15.18
C ASP A 141 -11.47 17.95 15.41
N PRO A 142 -10.80 17.79 16.57
CA PRO A 142 -10.24 16.50 16.99
C PRO A 142 -11.26 15.36 16.90
N ILE A 143 -10.78 14.12 16.77
CA ILE A 143 -11.63 12.93 16.75
C ILE A 143 -12.35 12.82 18.10
N SER A 144 -13.68 12.94 18.06
CA SER A 144 -14.56 12.79 19.22
C SER A 144 -14.85 11.31 19.52
N GLU A 145 -15.45 11.05 20.69
CA GLU A 145 -15.95 9.71 21.03
C GLU A 145 -17.04 9.26 20.05
N GLU A 146 -17.88 10.18 19.59
CA GLU A 146 -18.94 9.92 18.62
C GLU A 146 -18.35 9.55 17.25
N ASP A 147 -17.35 10.30 16.78
CA ASP A 147 -16.65 9.99 15.53
C ASP A 147 -16.02 8.59 15.58
N PHE A 148 -15.30 8.30 16.68
CA PHE A 148 -14.65 7.01 16.84
C PHE A 148 -15.66 5.88 17.00
N SER A 149 -16.75 6.09 17.73
CA SER A 149 -17.80 5.08 17.89
C SER A 149 -18.43 4.71 16.55
N LEU A 150 -18.69 5.70 15.69
CA LEU A 150 -19.19 5.49 14.33
C LEU A 150 -18.21 4.68 13.48
N TYR A 151 -16.92 5.01 13.54
CA TYR A 151 -15.88 4.26 12.83
C TYR A 151 -15.68 2.85 13.38
N TYR A 152 -15.78 2.67 14.70
CA TYR A 152 -15.73 1.37 15.35
C TYR A 152 -16.89 0.46 14.91
N GLU A 153 -18.11 1.01 14.81
CA GLU A 153 -19.27 0.33 14.25
C GLU A 153 -19.07 0.00 12.76
N TYR A 154 -18.37 0.86 12.00
CA TYR A 154 -18.01 0.58 10.62
C TYR A 154 -17.12 -0.65 10.52
N ILE A 155 -16.00 -0.71 11.27
CA ILE A 155 -15.05 -1.85 11.25
C ILE A 155 -15.76 -3.18 11.54
N LEU A 156 -16.71 -3.18 12.48
CA LEU A 156 -17.44 -4.39 12.88
C LEU A 156 -18.62 -4.75 11.98
N SER A 157 -18.93 -3.92 10.98
CA SER A 157 -20.05 -4.14 10.08
C SER A 157 -19.65 -4.95 8.84
N ASP A 158 -20.64 -5.54 8.18
CA ASP A 158 -20.45 -6.22 6.88
C ASP A 158 -20.08 -5.24 5.74
N ASN A 159 -20.23 -3.93 5.98
CA ASN A 159 -19.81 -2.89 5.03
C ASN A 159 -18.30 -2.61 5.13
N PHE A 160 -17.63 -3.08 6.19
CA PHE A 160 -16.19 -2.92 6.29
C PHE A 160 -15.49 -3.70 5.19
N ARG A 161 -14.69 -2.98 4.43
CA ARG A 161 -13.81 -3.59 3.45
C ARG A 161 -12.39 -3.17 3.78
N ASP A 162 -11.60 -4.18 4.11
CA ASP A 162 -10.18 -4.03 4.34
C ASP A 162 -9.50 -3.84 2.98
N PHE A 163 -9.44 -2.60 2.54
CA PHE A 163 -8.81 -2.25 1.27
C PHE A 163 -7.33 -1.97 1.50
N GLU A 164 -6.49 -2.60 0.68
CA GLU A 164 -5.12 -2.17 0.47
C GLU A 164 -5.12 -0.72 -0.05
N LEU A 165 -4.20 0.08 0.51
CA LEU A 165 -3.58 1.35 0.10
C LEU A 165 -4.22 2.26 -0.98
N ASP A 166 -4.90 1.77 -2.00
CA ASP A 166 -5.34 2.53 -3.18
C ASP A 166 -6.39 3.61 -2.87
N TYR A 167 -7.32 3.36 -1.94
CA TYR A 167 -8.34 4.35 -1.54
C TYR A 167 -7.84 5.36 -0.50
N MET A 168 -6.76 5.04 0.22
CA MET A 168 -6.25 5.93 1.27
C MET A 168 -5.64 7.22 0.69
N TRP A 169 -5.33 7.25 -0.62
CA TRP A 169 -4.74 8.42 -1.29
C TRP A 169 -5.69 9.13 -2.25
N MET A 170 -6.98 8.75 -2.29
CA MET A 170 -7.94 9.42 -3.15
C MET A 170 -8.30 10.80 -2.57
N GLY A 171 -7.82 11.84 -3.26
CA GLY A 171 -8.18 13.22 -2.97
C GLY A 171 -9.55 13.58 -3.57
N TYR A 172 -9.88 14.86 -3.49
CA TYR A 172 -11.18 15.37 -3.96
C TYR A 172 -11.47 15.03 -5.42
N ASN A 173 -10.49 15.21 -6.32
CA ASN A 173 -10.71 15.05 -7.76
C ASN A 173 -10.96 13.58 -8.10
N GLU A 174 -10.19 12.67 -7.53
CA GLU A 174 -10.31 11.22 -7.73
C GLU A 174 -11.70 10.74 -7.26
N ILE A 175 -12.14 11.18 -6.08
CA ILE A 175 -13.47 10.81 -5.56
C ILE A 175 -14.59 11.35 -6.46
N LYS A 176 -14.46 12.58 -6.96
CA LYS A 176 -15.46 13.18 -7.86
C LYS A 176 -15.49 12.51 -9.23
N GLU A 177 -14.35 12.10 -9.75
CA GLU A 177 -14.24 11.34 -10.99
C GLU A 177 -14.92 9.97 -10.84
N SER A 178 -14.61 9.22 -9.78
CA SER A 178 -15.25 7.93 -9.49
C SER A 178 -16.77 8.08 -9.33
N LEU A 179 -17.24 9.10 -8.60
CA LEU A 179 -18.67 9.36 -8.44
C LEU A 179 -19.36 9.64 -9.79
N ASN A 180 -18.73 10.44 -10.66
CA ASN A 180 -19.27 10.74 -12.00
C ASN A 180 -19.27 9.51 -12.93
N ALA A 181 -18.30 8.62 -12.74
CA ALA A 181 -18.20 7.36 -13.48
C ALA A 181 -19.11 6.24 -12.92
N ASN A 182 -19.79 6.47 -11.79
CA ASN A 182 -20.48 5.44 -10.99
C ASN A 182 -19.54 4.30 -10.56
N GLU A 183 -18.30 4.63 -10.25
CA GLU A 183 -17.30 3.75 -9.65
C GLU A 183 -17.34 3.84 -8.12
N ASP A 184 -16.67 2.90 -7.47
CA ASP A 184 -16.61 2.83 -6.01
C ASP A 184 -15.83 4.02 -5.43
N ILE A 185 -16.37 4.61 -4.36
CA ILE A 185 -15.69 5.62 -3.54
C ILE A 185 -15.17 4.95 -2.25
N PRO A 186 -14.32 5.60 -1.44
CA PRO A 186 -13.88 5.03 -0.17
C PRO A 186 -15.08 4.57 0.68
N PRO A 187 -15.17 3.29 1.10
CA PRO A 187 -16.40 2.77 1.71
C PRO A 187 -16.71 3.40 3.06
N TRP A 188 -15.69 3.87 3.79
CA TRP A 188 -15.89 4.68 4.99
C TRP A 188 -16.71 5.94 4.67
N TYR A 189 -16.50 6.58 3.52
CA TYR A 189 -17.21 7.79 3.14
C TYR A 189 -18.68 7.48 2.89
N GLU A 190 -18.97 6.41 2.16
CA GLU A 190 -20.33 5.94 1.93
C GLU A 190 -21.03 5.56 3.24
N TYR A 191 -20.33 4.82 4.12
CA TYR A 191 -20.86 4.41 5.43
C TYR A 191 -21.19 5.63 6.31
N TYR A 192 -20.28 6.60 6.35
CA TYR A 192 -20.42 7.85 7.09
C TYR A 192 -21.59 8.67 6.54
N ASP A 193 -21.63 8.89 5.22
CA ASP A 193 -22.62 9.76 4.58
C ASP A 193 -24.04 9.22 4.70
N ASN A 194 -24.22 7.90 4.70
CA ASN A 194 -25.51 7.26 4.94
C ASN A 194 -26.02 7.46 6.38
N ARG A 195 -25.12 7.58 7.37
CA ARG A 195 -25.51 7.76 8.79
C ARG A 195 -25.61 9.22 9.21
N MET A 196 -24.75 10.06 8.66
CA MET A 196 -24.68 11.49 8.98
C MET A 196 -25.51 12.35 8.03
N ALA A 197 -26.16 11.74 7.03
CA ALA A 197 -26.92 12.41 5.98
C ALA A 197 -26.10 13.49 5.23
N SER A 198 -24.78 13.30 5.15
CA SER A 198 -23.83 14.24 4.54
C SER A 198 -23.53 13.95 3.07
N GLY A 199 -24.12 12.91 2.48
CA GLY A 199 -23.85 12.52 1.08
C GLY A 199 -24.17 13.61 0.05
N SER A 200 -25.06 14.56 0.38
CA SER A 200 -25.34 15.72 -0.47
C SER A 200 -24.14 16.65 -0.67
N LEU A 201 -23.15 16.64 0.23
CA LEU A 201 -21.93 17.45 0.10
C LEU A 201 -21.12 17.04 -1.13
N MET A 202 -21.11 15.75 -1.47
CA MET A 202 -20.42 15.25 -2.68
C MET A 202 -21.05 15.75 -3.97
N LEU A 203 -22.30 16.21 -3.94
CA LEU A 203 -23.02 16.75 -5.09
C LEU A 203 -22.81 18.25 -5.28
N LEU A 204 -22.09 18.91 -4.36
CA LEU A 204 -21.83 20.34 -4.45
C LEU A 204 -20.94 20.68 -5.68
N PRO A 205 -21.13 21.86 -6.28
CA PRO A 205 -20.34 22.30 -7.44
C PRO A 205 -18.92 22.72 -7.03
N ASP A 206 -17.96 22.54 -7.93
CA ASP A 206 -16.57 22.97 -7.73
C ASP A 206 -16.30 24.37 -8.30
N ILE A 207 -16.97 25.37 -7.71
CA ILE A 207 -16.91 26.75 -8.21
C ILE A 207 -15.48 27.30 -8.12
N ARG A 208 -14.77 27.02 -7.01
CA ARG A 208 -13.40 27.52 -6.80
C ARG A 208 -12.39 26.79 -7.68
N GLY A 209 -12.46 25.47 -7.79
CA GLY A 209 -11.58 24.69 -8.67
C GLY A 209 -11.71 25.11 -10.14
N GLU A 210 -12.94 25.35 -10.61
CA GLU A 210 -13.18 25.86 -11.97
C GLU A 210 -12.55 27.25 -12.19
N ARG A 211 -12.63 28.15 -11.21
CA ARG A 211 -11.97 29.48 -11.30
C ARG A 211 -10.46 29.37 -11.27
N GLU A 212 -9.89 28.53 -10.42
CA GLU A 212 -8.44 28.30 -10.37
C GLU A 212 -7.94 27.75 -11.70
N GLU A 213 -8.61 26.75 -12.26
CA GLU A 213 -8.25 26.15 -13.54
C GLU A 213 -8.36 27.14 -14.70
N TYR A 214 -9.33 28.05 -14.69
CA TYR A 214 -9.42 29.16 -15.65
C TYR A 214 -8.14 30.03 -15.66
N TYR A 215 -7.68 30.48 -14.50
CA TYR A 215 -6.46 31.28 -14.40
C TYR A 215 -5.20 30.47 -14.76
N LEU A 216 -5.13 29.21 -14.33
CA LEU A 216 -4.01 28.33 -14.67
C LEU A 216 -3.93 28.05 -16.18
N ALA A 217 -5.06 27.92 -16.86
CA ALA A 217 -5.10 27.77 -18.32
C ALA A 217 -4.52 29.01 -19.03
N ILE A 218 -4.81 30.22 -18.54
CA ILE A 218 -4.24 31.47 -19.08
C ILE A 218 -2.73 31.53 -18.86
N TRP A 219 -2.28 31.23 -17.64
CA TRP A 219 -0.85 31.18 -17.32
C TRP A 219 -0.09 30.18 -18.20
N ARG A 220 -0.62 28.95 -18.33
CA ARG A 220 -0.04 27.90 -19.19
C ARG A 220 0.06 28.35 -20.64
N LYS A 221 -1.00 28.97 -21.18
CA LYS A 221 -1.00 29.49 -22.55
C LYS A 221 0.08 30.55 -22.75
N HIS A 222 0.14 31.56 -21.88
CA HIS A 222 1.12 32.64 -21.97
C HIS A 222 2.57 32.15 -21.88
N ASN A 223 2.87 31.21 -20.97
CA ASN A 223 4.21 30.66 -20.85
C ASN A 223 4.58 29.75 -22.03
N SER A 224 3.64 28.95 -22.55
CA SER A 224 3.87 28.17 -23.76
C SER A 224 4.23 29.04 -24.97
N GLU A 225 3.65 30.25 -25.07
CA GLU A 225 3.96 31.22 -26.12
C GLU A 225 5.32 31.90 -25.90
N LYS A 226 5.71 32.16 -24.65
CA LYS A 226 7.06 32.65 -24.30
C LYS A 226 8.14 31.63 -24.63
N ASP A 227 7.93 30.37 -24.26
CA ASP A 227 8.88 29.28 -24.52
C ASP A 227 9.07 29.04 -26.02
N LYS A 228 7.98 29.07 -26.80
CA LYS A 228 8.03 29.03 -28.28
C LYS A 228 8.79 30.20 -28.90
N LYS A 229 8.78 31.37 -28.25
CA LYS A 229 9.51 32.57 -28.70
C LYS A 229 10.99 32.57 -28.26
N GLN A 230 11.33 31.87 -27.18
CA GLN A 230 12.69 31.86 -26.61
C GLN A 230 13.53 30.64 -27.00
N HIS A 231 12.93 29.52 -27.37
CA HIS A 231 13.65 28.32 -27.77
C HIS A 231 13.39 27.94 -29.24
N ARG A 232 14.48 27.70 -30.00
CA ARG A 232 14.41 26.95 -31.27
C ARG A 232 13.63 25.67 -31.02
N PRO A 233 12.80 25.20 -31.97
CA PRO A 233 12.03 23.98 -31.78
C PRO A 233 12.99 22.87 -31.39
N ARG A 234 12.86 22.33 -30.18
CA ARG A 234 13.40 21.01 -29.85
C ARG A 234 12.92 20.14 -30.99
N LYS A 235 13.82 19.44 -31.69
CA LYS A 235 13.43 18.41 -32.65
C LYS A 235 12.49 17.50 -31.88
N THR A 236 11.19 17.64 -32.13
CA THR A 236 10.20 16.69 -31.65
C THR A 236 10.70 15.37 -32.20
N GLN A 237 11.28 14.53 -31.36
CA GLN A 237 11.37 13.13 -31.70
C GLN A 237 9.93 12.77 -32.06
N LYS A 238 9.71 12.32 -33.30
CA LYS A 238 8.38 11.82 -33.67
C LYS A 238 8.00 10.84 -32.56
N PRO A 239 6.83 11.00 -31.93
CA PRO A 239 6.34 10.00 -30.99
C PRO A 239 6.49 8.65 -31.68
N ASP A 240 7.15 7.70 -31.01
CA ASP A 240 7.28 6.36 -31.55
C ASP A 240 5.86 5.81 -31.73
N SER A 241 5.44 5.68 -32.99
CA SER A 241 4.06 5.30 -33.33
C SER A 241 3.82 3.81 -33.16
N ARG A 242 4.84 3.05 -32.73
CA ARG A 242 4.71 1.62 -32.46
C ARG A 242 3.93 1.42 -31.16
N PRO A 243 3.01 0.45 -31.12
CA PRO A 243 2.31 0.12 -29.88
C PRO A 243 3.31 -0.32 -28.81
N PRO A 244 3.14 0.12 -27.56
CA PRO A 244 3.96 -0.35 -26.45
C PRO A 244 3.71 -1.85 -26.21
N LEU A 245 4.78 -2.61 -25.99
CA LEU A 245 4.71 -4.01 -25.57
C LEU A 245 4.91 -4.04 -24.06
N TYR A 246 3.89 -4.43 -23.31
CA TYR A 246 3.93 -4.50 -21.85
C TYR A 246 4.23 -5.92 -21.39
N GLY A 247 5.16 -6.07 -20.45
CA GLY A 247 5.55 -7.38 -19.90
C GLY A 247 4.47 -8.09 -19.08
N HIS A 248 3.33 -7.43 -18.81
CA HIS A 248 2.18 -8.00 -18.09
C HIS A 248 0.97 -8.27 -19.01
N ASP A 249 1.06 -7.97 -20.32
CA ASP A 249 0.00 -8.30 -21.27
C ASP A 249 0.07 -9.80 -21.59
N LEU A 250 -0.75 -10.58 -20.89
CA LEU A 250 -0.83 -12.03 -21.06
C LEU A 250 -1.19 -12.44 -22.50
N GLY A 251 -1.97 -11.62 -23.22
CA GLY A 251 -2.31 -11.87 -24.61
C GLY A 251 -1.11 -11.69 -25.53
N ALA A 252 -0.31 -10.65 -25.32
CA ALA A 252 0.92 -10.42 -26.06
C ALA A 252 2.00 -11.47 -25.75
N ILE A 253 2.13 -11.89 -24.49
CA ILE A 253 3.04 -12.98 -24.07
C ILE A 253 2.61 -14.30 -24.71
N GLU A 254 1.32 -14.66 -24.64
CA GLU A 254 0.83 -15.89 -25.26
C GLU A 254 1.03 -15.86 -26.79
N SER A 255 0.79 -14.72 -27.43
CA SER A 255 1.03 -14.53 -28.87
C SER A 255 2.52 -14.67 -29.21
N PHE A 256 3.41 -14.14 -28.37
CA PHE A 256 4.85 -14.26 -28.54
C PHE A 256 5.30 -15.73 -28.44
N ILE A 257 4.86 -16.45 -27.40
CA ILE A 257 5.15 -17.88 -27.20
C ILE A 257 4.64 -18.70 -28.39
N LYS A 258 3.40 -18.46 -28.84
CA LYS A 258 2.83 -19.13 -30.03
C LYS A 258 3.66 -18.91 -31.31
N THR A 259 4.36 -17.77 -31.40
CA THR A 259 5.10 -17.37 -32.60
C THR A 259 6.54 -17.89 -32.59
N PHE A 260 7.20 -17.88 -31.43
CA PHE A 260 8.65 -18.08 -31.33
C PHE A 260 9.07 -19.31 -30.51
N GLU A 261 8.19 -19.88 -29.70
CA GLU A 261 8.52 -20.98 -28.79
C GLU A 261 7.82 -22.29 -29.18
N ASP A 262 8.17 -23.39 -28.51
CA ASP A 262 7.54 -24.68 -28.74
C ASP A 262 6.22 -24.85 -27.95
N GLY A 263 5.42 -25.82 -28.38
CA GLY A 263 4.10 -26.09 -27.77
C GLY A 263 4.13 -26.45 -26.28
N ARG A 264 5.28 -26.90 -25.75
CA ARG A 264 5.42 -27.23 -24.31
C ARG A 264 5.48 -25.96 -23.48
N ILE A 265 6.18 -24.93 -23.95
CA ILE A 265 6.23 -23.63 -23.27
C ILE A 265 4.83 -22.98 -23.26
N LEU A 266 4.06 -23.10 -24.34
CA LEU A 266 2.67 -22.62 -24.37
C LEU A 266 1.78 -23.35 -23.36
N GLU A 267 1.95 -24.67 -23.23
CA GLU A 267 1.23 -25.47 -22.23
C GLU A 267 1.61 -25.06 -20.80
N TYR A 268 2.91 -24.89 -20.51
CA TYR A 268 3.38 -24.47 -19.19
C TYR A 268 2.93 -23.06 -18.82
N PHE A 269 2.99 -22.12 -19.76
CA PHE A 269 2.46 -20.77 -19.56
C PHE A 269 0.99 -20.83 -19.17
N ARG A 270 0.14 -21.54 -19.93
CA ARG A 270 -1.29 -21.66 -19.61
C ARG A 270 -1.55 -22.35 -18.28
N LEU A 271 -0.79 -23.37 -17.93
CA LEU A 271 -0.91 -24.06 -16.64
C LEU A 271 -0.51 -23.15 -15.49
N TYR A 272 0.59 -22.41 -15.64
CA TYR A 272 1.11 -21.48 -14.64
C TYR A 272 0.17 -20.30 -14.41
N GLU A 273 -0.30 -19.64 -15.47
CA GLU A 273 -1.26 -18.54 -15.36
C GLU A 273 -2.61 -19.01 -14.78
N ARG A 274 -3.06 -20.22 -15.15
CA ARG A 274 -4.26 -20.80 -14.55
C ARG A 274 -4.06 -21.11 -13.07
N GLU A 275 -2.93 -21.66 -12.65
CA GLU A 275 -2.65 -21.91 -11.22
C GLU A 275 -2.52 -20.61 -10.42
N LEU A 276 -1.89 -19.57 -10.96
CA LEU A 276 -1.85 -18.27 -10.29
C LEU A 276 -3.25 -17.66 -10.16
N SER A 277 -4.07 -17.77 -11.21
CA SER A 277 -5.46 -17.30 -11.23
C SER A 277 -6.39 -18.14 -10.34
N ASP A 278 -6.18 -19.46 -10.25
CA ASP A 278 -6.97 -20.42 -9.46
C ASP A 278 -6.41 -20.59 -8.03
N SER A 279 -5.25 -20.00 -7.73
CA SER A 279 -4.73 -19.99 -6.37
C SER A 279 -5.77 -19.29 -5.50
N ASN A 280 -6.43 -20.09 -4.66
CA ASN A 280 -7.43 -19.64 -3.71
C ASN A 280 -6.70 -18.95 -2.55
N ASN A 281 -5.90 -17.92 -2.88
CA ASN A 281 -4.99 -17.21 -2.01
C ASN A 281 -5.74 -16.75 -0.76
N GLU A 282 -6.97 -16.29 -0.94
CA GLU A 282 -7.84 -15.88 0.16
C GLU A 282 -8.20 -17.02 1.13
N LEU A 283 -8.51 -18.23 0.63
CA LEU A 283 -8.80 -19.36 1.51
C LEU A 283 -7.55 -19.83 2.27
N GLU A 284 -6.40 -19.91 1.60
CA GLU A 284 -5.14 -20.31 2.25
C GLU A 284 -4.69 -19.27 3.28
N GLN A 285 -4.86 -17.98 2.99
CA GLN A 285 -4.67 -16.89 3.93
C GLN A 285 -5.63 -17.02 5.12
N ALA A 286 -6.92 -17.24 4.87
CA ALA A 286 -7.93 -17.42 5.91
C ALA A 286 -7.60 -18.60 6.84
N ILE A 287 -7.18 -19.75 6.28
CA ILE A 287 -6.74 -20.91 7.05
C ILE A 287 -5.51 -20.55 7.90
N THR A 288 -4.54 -19.83 7.33
CA THR A 288 -3.34 -19.40 8.04
C THR A 288 -3.67 -18.47 9.22
N ILE A 289 -4.55 -17.48 9.01
CA ILE A 289 -5.05 -16.56 10.03
C ILE A 289 -5.69 -17.35 11.18
N LEU A 290 -6.66 -18.22 10.86
CA LEU A 290 -7.40 -18.98 11.86
C LEU A 290 -6.51 -19.98 12.63
N LYS A 291 -5.53 -20.59 11.96
CA LYS A 291 -4.56 -21.47 12.60
C LYS A 291 -3.69 -20.74 13.63
N ASN A 292 -3.40 -19.46 13.38
CA ASN A 292 -2.56 -18.62 14.24
C ASN A 292 -3.38 -17.78 15.24
N ALA A 293 -4.71 -17.86 15.23
CA ALA A 293 -5.58 -17.04 16.06
C ALA A 293 -5.38 -17.23 17.58
N GLY A 294 -4.82 -18.37 18.00
CA GLY A 294 -4.57 -18.66 19.43
C GLY A 294 -5.84 -18.89 20.27
N GLU A 295 -7.03 -18.70 19.69
CA GLU A 295 -8.34 -18.94 20.29
C GLU A 295 -9.23 -19.78 19.38
N LYS A 296 -10.33 -20.32 19.93
CA LYS A 296 -11.31 -21.06 19.14
C LYS A 296 -12.21 -20.06 18.40
N ILE A 297 -12.16 -20.07 17.08
CA ILE A 297 -13.01 -19.23 16.23
C ILE A 297 -14.21 -20.04 15.75
N PRO A 298 -15.46 -19.64 16.04
CA PRO A 298 -16.64 -20.27 15.49
C PRO A 298 -16.71 -19.99 13.98
N VAL A 299 -17.06 -21.03 13.21
CA VAL A 299 -17.31 -20.92 11.77
C VAL A 299 -18.81 -21.05 11.57
N ASP A 300 -19.42 -19.98 11.04
CA ASP A 300 -20.85 -19.96 10.74
C ASP A 300 -21.18 -20.88 9.56
N PHE A 301 -22.43 -21.34 9.49
CA PHE A 301 -22.88 -22.13 8.36
C PHE A 301 -22.86 -21.30 7.07
N ASN A 302 -22.32 -21.88 6.00
CA ASN A 302 -22.41 -21.38 4.63
C ASN A 302 -22.59 -22.58 3.70
N GLU A 303 -23.29 -22.39 2.58
CA GLU A 303 -23.44 -23.45 1.56
C GLU A 303 -22.09 -23.88 0.99
N ASP A 304 -21.15 -22.93 0.84
CA ASP A 304 -19.76 -23.21 0.53
C ASP A 304 -18.90 -23.10 1.80
N TRP A 305 -18.37 -24.23 2.27
CA TRP A 305 -17.50 -24.28 3.44
C TRP A 305 -16.25 -23.39 3.28
N ARG A 306 -15.79 -23.13 2.06
CA ARG A 306 -14.66 -22.24 1.79
C ARG A 306 -15.01 -20.81 2.17
N GLN A 307 -16.20 -20.36 1.77
CA GLN A 307 -16.72 -19.04 2.13
C GLN A 307 -16.95 -18.92 3.64
N ALA A 308 -17.41 -19.99 4.30
CA ALA A 308 -17.52 -20.01 5.76
C ALA A 308 -16.18 -19.75 6.46
N VAL A 309 -15.10 -20.41 5.99
CA VAL A 309 -13.74 -20.26 6.54
C VAL A 309 -13.21 -18.84 6.29
N ILE A 310 -13.39 -18.32 5.08
CA ILE A 310 -12.97 -16.94 4.72
C ILE A 310 -13.71 -15.91 5.60
N GLN A 311 -15.03 -16.04 5.73
CA GLN A 311 -15.83 -15.14 6.57
C GLN A 311 -15.42 -15.20 8.04
N ALA A 312 -15.13 -16.39 8.57
CA ALA A 312 -14.66 -16.54 9.95
C ALA A 312 -13.30 -15.85 10.17
N ALA A 313 -12.37 -15.98 9.23
CA ALA A 313 -11.08 -15.30 9.29
C ALA A 313 -11.23 -13.77 9.22
N ARG A 314 -12.05 -13.26 8.30
CA ARG A 314 -12.35 -11.83 8.16
C ARG A 314 -12.96 -11.25 9.44
N LYS A 315 -13.97 -11.91 10.03
CA LYS A 315 -14.58 -11.48 11.31
C LYS A 315 -13.56 -11.44 12.45
N TYR A 316 -12.64 -12.41 12.49
CA TYR A 316 -11.57 -12.45 13.48
C TYR A 316 -10.59 -11.27 13.33
N GLU A 317 -10.11 -11.01 12.12
CA GLU A 317 -9.22 -9.86 11.87
C GLU A 317 -9.94 -8.52 12.10
N GLN A 318 -11.19 -8.35 11.67
CA GLN A 318 -12.01 -7.16 11.97
C GLN A 318 -12.12 -6.89 13.47
N LYS A 319 -12.40 -7.93 14.27
CA LYS A 319 -12.44 -7.82 15.74
C LYS A 319 -11.09 -7.39 16.30
N ASN A 320 -9.98 -7.93 15.79
CA ASN A 320 -8.63 -7.56 16.23
C ASN A 320 -8.28 -6.12 15.84
N LEU A 321 -8.60 -5.71 14.61
CA LEU A 321 -8.41 -4.34 14.14
C LEU A 321 -9.23 -3.36 14.98
N ALA A 322 -10.50 -3.66 15.25
CA ALA A 322 -11.36 -2.83 16.09
C ALA A 322 -10.77 -2.66 17.52
N LEU A 323 -10.24 -3.75 18.10
CA LEU A 323 -9.56 -3.69 19.41
C LEU A 323 -8.26 -2.88 19.36
N ALA A 324 -7.49 -2.97 18.26
CA ALA A 324 -6.28 -2.18 18.05
C ALA A 324 -6.63 -0.69 17.89
N CYS A 325 -7.62 -0.36 17.07
CA CYS A 325 -8.12 1.01 16.87
C CYS A 325 -8.61 1.63 18.19
N LYS A 326 -9.25 0.84 19.06
CA LYS A 326 -9.66 1.31 20.39
C LYS A 326 -8.46 1.71 21.26
N LYS A 327 -7.35 0.97 21.20
CA LYS A 327 -6.12 1.33 21.91
C LYS A 327 -5.46 2.56 21.30
N ALA A 328 -5.39 2.63 19.97
CA ALA A 328 -4.87 3.78 19.25
C ALA A 328 -5.68 5.05 19.61
N PHE A 329 -7.00 4.96 19.66
CA PHE A 329 -7.86 6.08 20.03
C PHE A 329 -7.63 6.56 21.48
N GLN A 330 -7.43 5.63 22.42
CA GLN A 330 -7.06 5.99 23.80
C GLN A 330 -5.73 6.75 23.87
N GLN A 331 -4.74 6.34 23.07
CA GLN A 331 -3.46 7.04 22.97
C GLN A 331 -3.61 8.41 22.31
N TYR A 332 -4.40 8.49 21.24
CA TYR A 332 -4.76 9.73 20.57
C TYR A 332 -5.38 10.73 21.55
N GLN A 333 -6.39 10.31 22.32
CA GLN A 333 -7.04 11.15 23.32
C GLN A 333 -6.07 11.61 24.40
N TYR A 334 -5.18 10.72 24.86
CA TYR A 334 -4.16 11.06 25.84
C TYR A 334 -3.22 12.16 25.31
N ARG A 335 -2.65 11.99 24.10
CA ARG A 335 -1.77 12.99 23.46
C ARG A 335 -2.48 14.34 23.29
N THR A 336 -3.71 14.33 22.79
CA THR A 336 -4.54 15.53 22.60
C THR A 336 -4.78 16.24 23.93
N LYS A 337 -5.11 15.51 25.01
CA LYS A 337 -5.37 16.07 26.35
C LYS A 337 -4.15 16.76 26.95
N ILE A 338 -2.94 16.26 26.70
CA ILE A 338 -1.69 16.82 27.22
C ILE A 338 -1.02 17.83 26.27
N GLY A 339 -1.62 18.08 25.10
CA GLY A 339 -1.15 19.07 24.13
C GLY A 339 0.12 18.66 23.37
N ILE A 340 0.36 17.35 23.20
CA ILE A 340 1.47 16.85 22.37
C ILE A 340 0.97 16.69 20.93
N ALA A 341 1.72 17.22 19.96
CA ALA A 341 1.44 17.05 18.54
C ALA A 341 1.48 15.57 18.13
N HIS A 342 0.67 15.21 17.14
CA HIS A 342 0.67 13.86 16.59
C HIS A 342 1.80 13.70 15.57
N GLU A 343 2.38 12.50 15.54
CA GLU A 343 3.41 12.17 14.56
C GLU A 343 2.77 12.11 13.18
N VAL A 344 3.42 12.75 12.21
CA VAL A 344 2.94 12.79 10.83
C VAL A 344 3.46 11.56 10.10
N HIS A 345 2.58 10.85 9.41
CA HIS A 345 2.93 9.63 8.68
C HIS A 345 3.58 9.94 7.33
N SER A 346 3.22 11.07 6.71
CA SER A 346 3.87 11.55 5.50
C SER A 346 5.33 11.95 5.78
N SER A 347 6.22 11.66 4.83
CA SER A 347 7.60 12.14 4.91
C SER A 347 7.67 13.67 4.86
N ASP A 348 8.67 14.24 5.54
CA ASP A 348 8.95 15.69 5.50
C ASP A 348 9.12 16.19 4.06
N GLU A 349 9.74 15.39 3.19
CA GLU A 349 9.91 15.69 1.76
C GLU A 349 8.56 15.85 1.04
N ASN A 350 7.59 14.97 1.32
CA ASN A 350 6.26 15.04 0.71
C ASN A 350 5.46 16.26 1.19
N ILE A 351 5.55 16.58 2.49
CA ILE A 351 4.88 17.75 3.09
C ILE A 351 5.48 19.03 2.51
N GLN A 352 6.81 19.12 2.47
CA GLN A 352 7.52 20.26 1.91
C GLN A 352 7.19 20.44 0.42
N TRP A 353 7.19 19.35 -0.35
CA TRP A 353 6.83 19.39 -1.76
C TRP A 353 5.42 19.94 -1.96
N ALA A 354 4.42 19.48 -1.20
CA ALA A 354 3.05 19.96 -1.31
C ALA A 354 2.93 21.45 -0.96
N GLN A 355 3.68 21.91 0.05
CA GLN A 355 3.73 23.33 0.43
C GLN A 355 4.33 24.20 -0.68
N GLU A 356 5.47 23.77 -1.23
CA GLU A 356 6.15 24.48 -2.34
C GLU A 356 5.27 24.51 -3.60
N TRP A 357 4.60 23.40 -3.88
CA TRP A 357 3.68 23.27 -5.01
C TRP A 357 2.47 24.20 -4.87
N SER A 358 1.81 24.23 -3.70
CA SER A 358 0.73 25.18 -3.43
C SER A 358 1.21 26.62 -3.65
N GLN A 359 2.37 26.99 -3.11
CA GLN A 359 2.91 28.34 -3.25
C GLN A 359 3.22 28.70 -4.72
N GLN A 360 3.72 27.74 -5.50
CA GLN A 360 3.95 27.92 -6.93
C GLN A 360 2.64 28.18 -7.68
N ILE A 361 1.59 27.41 -7.39
CA ILE A 361 0.28 27.57 -8.04
C ILE A 361 -0.38 28.90 -7.67
N LYS A 362 -0.30 29.33 -6.40
CA LYS A 362 -0.72 30.69 -5.98
C LYS A 362 -0.05 31.77 -6.84
N ASN A 363 1.27 31.67 -7.02
CA ASN A 363 2.02 32.62 -7.84
C ASN A 363 1.59 32.60 -9.32
N ASN A 364 1.29 31.42 -9.86
CA ASN A 364 0.83 31.28 -11.24
C ASN A 364 -0.54 31.93 -11.45
N ILE A 365 -1.46 31.75 -10.50
CA ILE A 365 -2.79 32.38 -10.52
C ILE A 365 -2.66 33.90 -10.43
N ILE A 366 -1.89 34.43 -9.47
CA ILE A 366 -1.64 35.89 -9.34
C ILE A 366 -1.08 36.49 -10.63
N GLN A 367 -0.15 35.79 -11.29
CA GLN A 367 0.40 36.22 -12.57
C GLN A 367 -0.67 36.21 -13.67
N ALA A 368 -1.49 35.16 -13.76
CA ALA A 368 -2.59 35.08 -14.73
C ALA A 368 -3.57 36.25 -14.60
N ARG A 369 -3.93 36.59 -13.36
CA ARG A 369 -4.80 37.74 -13.05
C ARG A 369 -4.19 39.06 -13.48
N THR A 370 -2.91 39.25 -13.18
CA THR A 370 -2.16 40.43 -13.62
C THR A 370 -2.12 40.54 -15.15
N LEU A 371 -2.00 39.41 -15.87
CA LEU A 371 -2.05 39.37 -17.34
C LEU A 371 -3.42 39.77 -17.91
N LEU A 372 -4.49 39.53 -17.17
CA LEU A 372 -5.85 39.97 -17.51
C LEU A 372 -6.15 41.41 -17.10
N GLY A 373 -5.22 42.09 -16.42
CA GLY A 373 -5.44 43.44 -15.88
C GLY A 373 -6.26 43.47 -14.57
N GLU A 374 -6.44 42.32 -13.92
CA GLU A 374 -7.06 42.21 -12.60
C GLU A 374 -6.05 42.50 -11.46
N PRO A 375 -6.53 42.75 -10.22
CA PRO A 375 -5.65 42.79 -9.06
C PRO A 375 -4.80 41.53 -8.91
N GLY A 376 -3.52 41.71 -8.59
CA GLY A 376 -2.56 40.62 -8.36
C GLY A 376 -2.71 40.00 -6.96
N ASP A 377 -3.89 39.48 -6.65
CA ASP A 377 -4.22 38.80 -5.39
C ASP A 377 -5.03 37.52 -5.64
N LEU A 378 -5.37 36.79 -4.58
CA LEU A 378 -6.17 35.55 -4.65
C LEU A 378 -7.67 35.80 -4.37
N ASN A 379 -8.15 37.04 -4.46
CA ASN A 379 -9.57 37.39 -4.30
C ASN A 379 -10.32 37.24 -5.63
N PHE A 380 -10.57 36.01 -6.07
CA PHE A 380 -11.33 35.68 -7.29
C PHE A 380 -12.55 34.81 -7.01
#